data_AF-A0A2K6EU57-F1
#
_entry.id   AF-A0A2K6EU57-F1
#
_cell.length_a   1.000
_cell.length_b   1.000
_cell.length_c   1.000
_cell.angle_alpha   90.00
_cell.angle_beta   90.00
_cell.angle_gamma   90.00
#
_symmetry.space_group_name_H-M   'P 1'
#
loop_
_entity.id
_entity.type
_entity.pdbx_description
1 polymer ?
#
loop_
_entity_poly.entity_id
_entity_poly.type
_entity_poly.pdbx_seq_one_letter_code
_entity_poly.pdbx_strand_id
1 'polypeptide(L)' 'MGTVGVGLVDCHCHLSDPDFDHANIVALVAVAEHSGEFEKIIQLSERIWM' A
#
# COMPACT_ATOMS: atom_id res chain seq x y z
N MET A 1 3.76 -18.89 -24.30
CA MET A 1 3.66 -19.05 -22.83
C MET A 1 3.52 -17.66 -22.23
N GLY A 2 2.32 -17.29 -21.78
CA GLY A 2 2.13 -16.02 -21.07
C GLY A 2 2.63 -16.20 -19.65
N THR A 3 3.64 -15.42 -19.25
CA THR A 3 4.00 -15.29 -17.85
C THR A 3 2.82 -14.62 -17.15
N VAL A 4 2.02 -15.38 -16.41
CA VAL A 4 1.20 -14.79 -15.35
C VAL A 4 2.21 -14.21 -14.36
N GLY A 5 2.48 -12.91 -14.48
CA GLY A 5 3.30 -12.21 -13.50
C GLY A 5 2.58 -12.35 -12.18
N VAL A 6 3.16 -13.10 -11.24
CA VAL A 6 2.62 -13.20 -9.89
C VAL A 6 2.86 -11.84 -9.25
N GLY A 7 1.80 -11.03 -9.22
CA GLY A 7 1.82 -9.77 -8.49
C GLY A 7 2.03 -10.03 -7.00
N LEU A 8 2.90 -9.25 -6.37
CA LEU A 8 3.16 -9.38 -4.93
C LEU A 8 2.11 -8.58 -4.14
N VAL A 9 1.68 -9.12 -3.01
CA VAL A 9 0.83 -8.39 -2.06
C VAL A 9 1.68 -8.12 -0.83
N ASP A 10 1.84 -6.86 -0.48
CA ASP A 10 2.37 -6.50 0.82
C ASP A 10 1.23 -6.48 1.83
N CYS A 11 1.27 -7.46 2.74
CA CYS A 11 0.24 -7.69 3.72
C CYS A 11 0.36 -6.79 4.96
N HIS A 12 1.45 -6.05 5.14
CA HIS A 12 1.65 -5.18 6.29
C HIS A 12 2.69 -4.10 5.99
N CYS A 13 2.22 -2.90 5.68
CA CYS A 13 3.10 -1.77 5.39
C CYS A 13 2.69 -0.47 6.10
N HIS A 14 3.69 0.33 6.45
CA HIS A 14 3.52 1.72 6.88
C HIS A 14 3.65 2.63 5.65
N LEU A 15 2.56 2.80 4.90
CA LEU A 15 2.49 3.72 3.75
C LEU A 15 2.77 5.19 4.13
N SER A 16 2.72 5.52 5.43
CA SER A 16 3.13 6.79 5.99
C SER A 16 4.64 7.05 5.89
N ASP A 17 5.45 6.00 5.74
CA ASP A 17 6.91 6.04 5.78
C ASP A 17 7.48 6.60 4.45
N PRO A 18 8.37 7.61 4.49
CA PRO A 18 8.98 8.18 3.30
C PRO A 18 9.87 7.21 2.50
N ASP A 19 10.33 6.10 3.08
CA ASP A 19 11.23 5.13 2.43
C ASP A 19 10.49 3.96 1.75
N PHE A 20 9.16 4.07 1.56
CA PHE A 20 8.36 2.99 1.00
C PHE A 20 8.61 2.76 -0.51
N ASP A 21 9.17 1.60 -0.87
CA ASP A 21 9.44 1.20 -2.27
C ASP A 21 8.29 0.36 -2.87
N HIS A 22 7.95 0.62 -4.14
CA HIS A 22 6.76 0.11 -4.82
C HIS A 22 7.06 -0.97 -5.89
N ALA A 23 8.19 -1.68 -5.81
CA ALA A 23 8.60 -2.60 -6.86
C ALA A 23 7.75 -3.89 -6.92
N ASN A 24 7.01 -4.08 -8.03
CA ASN A 24 6.26 -5.30 -8.40
C ASN A 24 5.13 -5.73 -7.43
N ILE A 25 4.55 -4.76 -6.71
CA ILE A 25 3.41 -4.96 -5.79
C ILE A 25 2.09 -4.63 -6.52
N VAL A 26 1.08 -5.49 -6.39
CA VAL A 26 -0.27 -5.30 -6.97
C VAL A 26 -1.32 -4.87 -5.94
N ALA A 27 -1.05 -5.08 -4.66
CA ALA A 27 -1.91 -4.64 -3.57
C ALA A 27 -1.11 -4.41 -2.29
N LEU A 28 -1.59 -3.47 -1.48
CA LEU A 28 -0.97 -3.02 -0.23
C LEU A 28 -2.01 -3.06 0.89
N VAL A 29 -1.62 -3.56 2.05
CA VAL A 29 -2.39 -3.43 3.29
C VAL A 29 -1.70 -2.39 4.17
N ALA A 30 -2.23 -1.16 4.15
CA ALA A 30 -1.74 -0.06 4.96
C ALA A 30 -2.22 -0.20 6.41
N VAL A 31 -1.31 -0.07 7.38
CA VAL A 31 -1.64 -0.09 8.81
C VAL A 31 -1.34 1.26 9.46
N ALA A 32 -2.02 1.55 10.58
CA ALA A 32 -1.73 2.68 11.45
C ALA A 32 -1.13 2.21 12.78
N GLU A 33 -0.12 2.90 13.27
CA GLU A 33 0.42 2.70 14.62
C GLU A 33 -0.35 3.49 15.68
N HIS A 34 -0.86 4.66 15.29
CA HIS A 34 -1.59 5.54 16.19
C HIS A 34 -2.72 6.32 15.49
N SER A 35 -3.67 6.84 16.28
CA SER A 35 -4.87 7.51 15.77
C SER A 35 -4.59 8.73 14.88
N GLY A 36 -3.46 9.41 15.10
CA GLY A 36 -3.02 10.53 14.25
C GLY A 36 -2.76 10.17 12.77
N GLU A 37 -2.66 8.88 12.41
CA GLU A 37 -2.41 8.46 11.03
C GLU A 37 -3.68 8.12 10.24
N PHE A 38 -4.83 7.99 10.92
CA PHE A 38 -6.03 7.39 10.33
C PHE A 38 -6.54 8.17 9.11
N GLU A 39 -6.66 9.49 9.25
CA GLU A 39 -7.14 10.36 8.17
C GLU A 39 -6.23 10.30 6.93
N LYS A 40 -4.92 10.25 7.14
CA LYS A 40 -3.94 10.15 6.05
C LYS A 40 -4.08 8.82 5.30
N ILE A 41 -4.26 7.70 6.02
CA ILE A 41 -4.46 6.38 5.40
C ILE A 41 -5.76 6.32 4.60
N ILE A 42 -6.86 6.86 5.13
CA ILE A 42 -8.15 6.93 4.43
C ILE A 42 -7.99 7.73 3.13
N GLN A 43 -7.42 8.93 3.19
CA GLN A 43 -7.19 9.77 2.02
C GLN A 43 -6.27 9.10 0.99
N LEU A 44 -5.23 8.38 1.42
CA LEU A 44 -4.36 7.61 0.53
C LEU A 44 -5.13 6.49 -0.18
N SER A 45 -6.01 5.79 0.54
CA SER A 45 -6.81 4.72 -0.03
C SER A 45 -7.76 5.22 -1.13
N GLU A 46 -8.40 6.37 -0.94
CA GLU A 46 -9.32 6.95 -1.93
C GLU A 46 -8.60 7.43 -3.20
N ARG A 47 -7.37 7.94 -3.05
CA ARG A 47 -6.55 8.43 -4.17
C ARG A 47 -6.06 7.33 -5.10
N ILE A 48 -5.89 6.10 -4.61
CA ILE A 48 -5.39 4.97 -5.41
C ILE A 48 -6.47 4.44 -6.38
N TRP A 49 -7.75 4.73 -6.13
CA TRP A 49 -8.87 4.28 -6.97
C TRP A 49 -9.30 5.29 -8.06
N MET A 50 -8.64 6.44 -8.16
CA MET A 50 -8.83 7.43 -9.25
C MET A 50 -7.72 7.34 -10.28
#